data_AF-A0A9E5NK09-F1
#
_entry.id   AF-A0A9E5NK09-F1
#
_cell.length_a   1.000
_cell.length_b   1.000
_cell.length_c   1.000
_cell.angle_alpha   90.00
_cell.angle_beta   90.00
_cell.angle_gamma   90.00
#
_symmetry.space_group_name_H-M   'P 1'
#
loop_
_entity.id
_entity.type
_entity.pdbx_description
1 polymer ?
#
loop_
_entity_poly.entity_id
_entity_poly.type
_entity_poly.pdbx_seq_one_letter_code
_entity_poly.pdbx_strand_id
1 'polypeptide(L)' 'AGEPVSVETERTERRRVHVISAGDNLWDVAMQYGTTVDEIAALNELDPEAILALGQELLIPQSAEDREHGQTGG' A
#
# COMPACT_ATOMS: atom_id res chain seq x y z
N ALA A 1 -23.08 -29.74 -17.99
CA ALA A 1 -21.97 -29.10 -18.71
C ALA A 1 -22.30 -27.61 -18.80
N GLY A 2 -21.52 -26.66 -18.30
CA GLY A 2 -20.32 -26.74 -17.47
C GLY A 2 -20.55 -25.99 -16.17
N GLU A 3 -19.74 -26.32 -15.17
CA GLU A 3 -19.66 -25.62 -13.89
C GLU A 3 -19.39 -24.13 -14.16
N PRO A 4 -20.01 -23.18 -13.43
CA PRO A 4 -19.43 -21.84 -13.36
C PRO A 4 -18.07 -22.04 -12.72
N VAL A 5 -17.02 -21.87 -13.51
CA VAL A 5 -15.63 -21.92 -13.08
C VAL A 5 -15.50 -21.19 -11.75
N SER A 6 -15.24 -21.97 -10.71
CA SER A 6 -14.83 -21.50 -9.39
C SER A 6 -13.69 -20.51 -9.59
N VAL A 7 -13.96 -19.22 -9.42
CA VAL A 7 -12.92 -18.22 -9.21
C VAL A 7 -12.33 -18.43 -7.81
N GLU A 8 -11.66 -19.57 -7.63
CA GLU A 8 -11.00 -20.01 -6.41
C GLU A 8 -9.51 -19.58 -6.40
N THR A 9 -9.11 -18.70 -7.31
CA THR A 9 -7.72 -18.23 -7.45
C THR A 9 -7.70 -16.76 -7.86
N GLU A 10 -7.94 -15.84 -6.92
CA GLU A 10 -7.58 -14.41 -7.04
C GLU A 10 -7.73 -13.63 -5.72
N ARG A 11 -7.44 -14.27 -4.57
CA ARG A 11 -7.06 -13.56 -3.33
C ARG A 11 -5.57 -13.21 -3.32
N THR A 12 -4.94 -13.15 -4.50
CA THR A 12 -3.59 -12.62 -4.65
C THR A 12 -3.63 -11.19 -4.17
N GLU A 13 -2.90 -10.95 -3.08
CA GLU A 13 -2.50 -9.66 -2.54
C GLU A 13 -2.87 -8.51 -3.46
N ARG A 14 -3.96 -7.81 -3.13
CA ARG A 14 -4.42 -6.67 -3.92
C ARG A 14 -3.44 -5.53 -3.73
N ARG A 15 -2.26 -5.63 -4.34
CA ARG A 15 -1.28 -4.55 -4.37
C ARG A 15 -1.91 -3.42 -5.16
N ARG A 16 -2.04 -2.26 -4.52
CA ARG A 16 -2.47 -1.03 -5.20
C ARG A 16 -1.24 -0.31 -5.70
N VAL A 17 -1.35 0.36 -6.83
CA VAL A 17 -0.30 1.25 -7.34
C VAL A 17 -0.83 2.68 -7.21
N HIS A 18 -0.06 3.53 -6.57
CA HIS A 18 -0.34 4.96 -6.44
C HIS A 18 0.70 5.75 -7.23
N VAL A 19 0.25 6.69 -8.06
CA VAL A 19 1.14 7.55 -8.85
C VAL A 19 1.32 8.88 -8.12
N ILE A 20 2.56 9.19 -7.76
CA ILE A 20 2.91 10.41 -7.03
C ILE A 20 2.59 11.66 -7.85
N SER A 21 1.83 12.57 -7.26
CA SER A 21 1.49 13.87 -7.84
C SER A 21 2.31 14.99 -7.20
N ALA A 22 2.21 16.20 -7.78
CA ALA A 22 2.93 17.36 -7.29
C ALA A 22 2.55 17.71 -5.85
N GLY A 23 3.49 17.51 -4.92
CA GLY A 23 3.32 17.77 -3.49
C GLY A 23 3.00 16.53 -2.65
N ASP A 24 2.81 15.35 -3.26
CA ASP A 24 2.66 14.11 -2.52
C ASP A 24 3.98 13.71 -1.85
N ASN A 25 3.87 13.16 -0.65
CA ASN A 25 4.96 12.58 0.10
C ASN A 25 4.54 11.20 0.64
N LEU A 26 5.50 10.37 1.04
CA LEU A 26 5.23 9.02 1.54
C LEU A 26 4.27 9.03 2.75
N TRP A 27 4.31 10.07 3.58
CA TRP A 27 3.50 10.18 4.78
C TRP A 27 2.02 10.41 4.46
N ASP A 28 1.71 11.33 3.54
CA ASP A 28 0.35 11.56 3.06
C ASP A 28 -0.22 10.34 2.35
N VAL A 29 0.59 9.67 1.53
CA VAL A 29 0.21 8.42 0.86
C VAL A 29 -0.06 7.32 1.90
N ALA A 30 0.83 7.11 2.86
CA ALA A 30 0.67 6.14 3.93
C ALA A 30 -0.65 6.35 4.70
N MET A 31 -0.91 7.58 5.13
CA MET A 31 -2.16 7.92 5.82
C MET A 31 -3.39 7.73 4.95
N GLN A 32 -3.34 8.13 3.67
CA GLN A 32 -4.45 7.97 2.73
C GLN A 32 -4.87 6.51 2.57
N TYR A 33 -3.88 5.60 2.57
CA TYR A 33 -4.12 4.17 2.40
C TYR A 33 -4.22 3.38 3.70
N GLY A 34 -4.02 4.02 4.86
CA GLY A 34 -4.07 3.36 6.17
C GLY A 34 -2.89 2.39 6.39
N THR A 35 -1.72 2.73 5.86
CA THR A 35 -0.47 1.98 6.05
C THR A 35 0.59 2.93 6.64
N THR A 36 1.84 2.49 6.75
CA THR A 36 2.96 3.28 7.26
C THR A 36 3.99 3.58 6.17
N VAL A 37 4.73 4.68 6.38
CA VAL A 37 5.85 5.06 5.48
C VAL A 37 6.86 3.92 5.39
N ASP A 38 7.16 3.25 6.51
CA ASP A 38 8.09 2.13 6.57
C ASP A 38 7.63 0.94 5.72
N GLU A 39 6.34 0.57 5.80
CA GLU A 39 5.77 -0.50 4.97
C GLU A 39 5.80 -0.17 3.47
N ILE A 40 5.46 1.07 3.09
CA ILE A 40 5.53 1.51 1.68
C ILE A 40 6.99 1.51 1.21
N ALA A 41 7.89 2.07 2.01
CA ALA A 41 9.31 2.16 1.72
C ALA A 41 9.92 0.76 1.54
N ALA A 42 9.66 -0.15 2.49
CA ALA A 42 10.10 -1.54 2.43
C ALA A 42 9.53 -2.29 1.21
N LEU A 43 8.26 -2.05 0.86
CA LEU A 43 7.63 -2.68 -0.31
C LEU A 43 8.20 -2.19 -1.64
N ASN A 44 8.63 -0.94 -1.71
CA ASN A 44 9.19 -0.33 -2.92
C ASN A 44 10.72 -0.33 -2.94
N GLU A 45 11.37 -0.91 -1.92
CA GLU A 45 12.82 -0.85 -1.73
C GLU A 45 13.35 0.60 -1.74
N LEU A 46 12.58 1.52 -1.15
CA LEU A 46 12.90 2.94 -1.02
C LEU A 46 13.31 3.27 0.41
N ASP A 47 14.05 4.36 0.59
CA ASP A 47 14.24 4.94 1.92
C ASP A 47 12.95 5.66 2.38
N PRO A 48 12.59 5.57 3.68
CA PRO A 48 11.43 6.30 4.22
C PRO A 48 11.61 7.82 4.16
N GLU A 49 12.85 8.29 4.03
CA GLU A 49 13.23 9.69 3.86
C GLU A 49 13.51 10.05 2.39
N ALA A 50 13.30 9.13 1.45
CA ALA A 50 13.52 9.37 0.04
C ALA A 50 12.58 10.44 -0.50
N ILE A 51 13.12 11.32 -1.36
CA ILE A 51 12.32 12.27 -2.12
C ILE A 51 11.65 11.53 -3.27
N LEU A 52 10.32 11.58 -3.29
CA LEU A 52 9.52 10.97 -4.34
C LEU A 52 9.53 11.81 -5.62
N ALA A 53 9.68 11.14 -6.76
CA ALA A 53 9.60 11.79 -8.05
C ALA A 53 8.14 11.93 -8.51
N LEU A 54 7.83 13.05 -9.17
CA LEU A 54 6.52 13.25 -9.79
C LEU A 54 6.28 12.21 -10.89
N GLY A 55 5.13 11.55 -10.85
CA GLY A 55 4.78 10.45 -11.74
C GLY A 55 5.38 9.10 -11.32
N GLN A 56 6.05 9.02 -10.17
CA GLN A 56 6.56 7.75 -9.65
C GLN A 56 5.42 6.83 -9.23
N GLU A 57 5.49 5.57 -9.65
CA GLU A 57 4.58 4.52 -9.23
C GLU A 57 5.06 3.93 -7.91
N LEU A 58 4.23 4.02 -6.87
CA LEU A 58 4.43 3.39 -5.57
C LEU A 58 3.49 2.21 -5.40
N LEU A 59 4.06 1.06 -5.09
CA LEU A 59 3.35 -0.10 -4.60
C LEU A 59 2.85 0.19 -3.18
N ILE A 60 1.56 0.06 -2.97
CA ILE A 60 0.91 0.26 -1.68
C ILE A 60 0.46 -1.11 -1.18
N PRO A 61 0.93 -1.53 0.01
CA PRO A 61 0.42 -2.74 0.63
C PRO A 61 -1.04 -2.50 1.00
N GLN A 62 -1.95 -3.33 0.47
CA GLN A 62 -3.29 -3.39 1.04
C GLN A 62 -3.25 -4.25 2.29
N SER A 63 -2.79 -3.66 3.39
CA SER A 63 -3.02 -4.25 4.71
C SER A 63 -4.54 -4.24 4.91
N ALA A 64 -5.14 -5.43 4.92
CA ALA A 64 -6.58 -5.63 5.05
C ALA A 64 -7.11 -5.28 6.46
N GLU A 65 -6.36 -4.52 7.25
CA GLU A 65 -6.52 -4.42 8.69
C GLU A 65 -6.83 -3.00 9.13
N ASP A 66 -8.07 -2.63 8.84
CA ASP A 66 -8.90 -1.75 9.67
C ASP A 66 -9.15 -2.33 11.09
N ARG A 67 -8.33 -3.26 11.62
CA ARG A 67 -8.69 -3.97 12.87
C ARG A 67 -7.68 -4.00 14.00
N GLU A 68 -6.54 -3.31 13.91
CA GLU A 68 -5.72 -3.15 15.11
C GLU A 68 -4.92 -1.84 15.13
N HIS A 69 -5.64 -0.71 15.13
CA HIS A 69 -5.15 0.50 15.81
C HIS A 69 -5.13 0.23 17.32
N GLY A 70 -4.23 -0.63 17.75
CA GLY A 70 -4.07 -1.11 19.11
C GLY A 70 -2.60 -1.21 19.46
N GLN A 71 -1.86 -0.11 19.38
CA GLN A 71 -0.50 0.00 19.92
C GLN A 71 -0.16 1.48 20.20
N THR A 72 -0.83 2.08 21.18
CA THR A 72 -0.22 3.14 22.00
C THR A 72 0.13 2.48 23.34
N GLY A 73 1.38 2.06 23.47
CA GLY A 73 1.97 1.61 24.72
C GLY A 73 3.14 2.53 25.04
N GLY A 74 3.03 3.30 26.13
CA GLY A 74 4.05 4.21 26.64
C GLY A 74 3.46 5.45 27.30
#